data_AF-A0A561SHP9-F1
#
_entry.id   AF-A0A561SHP9-F1
#
_cell.length_a   1.000
_cell.length_b   1.000
_cell.length_c   1.000
_cell.angle_alpha   90.00
_cell.angle_beta   90.00
_cell.angle_gamma   90.00
#
_symmetry.space_group_name_H-M   'P 1'
#
loop_
_entity.id
_entity.type
_entity.pdbx_description
1 polymer ?
#
loop_
_entity_poly.entity_id
_entity_poly.type
_entity_poly.pdbx_seq_one_letter_code
_entity_poly.pdbx_strand_id
1 'polypeptide(L)'
;MVRFFGAGLLLGALLVAFVAGALGALPQALLPAPVRYALFGLVVVPVLLREVGLVRFPVPQNARLVPEDVQHLRRWGALQFGFEMGTGMRTYSPSALPHLVLAAVLVVVPLPAAFALAAGFALGRLAMPLMAGAWSDDGSWTLVWARAEHVVRPLLALTCAGSLATAMLAA
;
A
#
# COMPACT_ATOMS: atom_id res chain seq x y z
N MET A 1 12.41 5.80 17.42
CA MET A 1 11.71 6.48 16.31
C MET A 1 10.80 5.53 15.55
N VAL A 2 11.26 4.34 15.15
CA VAL A 2 10.49 3.36 14.37
C VAL A 2 9.11 3.01 14.96
N ARG A 3 8.98 2.87 16.28
CA ARG A 3 7.68 2.61 16.94
C ARG A 3 6.65 3.72 16.71
N PHE A 4 7.05 4.99 16.81
CA PHE A 4 6.17 6.14 16.57
C PHE A 4 5.79 6.23 15.10
N PHE A 5 6.77 6.03 14.22
CA PHE A 5 6.52 5.95 12.78
C PHE A 5 5.53 4.85 12.41
N GLY A 6 5.73 3.63 12.92
CA GLY A 6 4.83 2.50 12.69
C GLY A 6 3.41 2.74 13.24
N ALA A 7 3.30 3.36 14.42
CA ALA A 7 2.00 3.74 14.98
C ALA A 7 1.26 4.75 14.09
N GLY A 8 1.96 5.79 13.63
CA GLY A 8 1.37 6.79 12.72
C GLY A 8 0.94 6.15 11.41
N LEU A 9 1.80 5.31 10.84
CA LEU A 9 1.54 4.58 9.61
C LEU A 9 0.29 3.69 9.70
N LEU A 10 0.14 2.95 10.81
CA LEU A 10 -1.04 2.15 11.06
C LEU A 10 -2.29 3.02 11.21
N LEU A 11 -2.23 4.10 12.00
CA LEU A 11 -3.36 5.02 12.18
C LEU A 11 -3.82 5.63 10.85
N GLY A 12 -2.88 6.06 10.01
CA GLY A 12 -3.19 6.60 8.69
C GLY A 12 -3.80 5.55 7.76
N ALA A 13 -3.27 4.33 7.76
CA ALA A 13 -3.81 3.23 6.97
C ALA A 13 -5.22 2.81 7.42
N LEU A 14 -5.46 2.74 8.74
CA LEU A 14 -6.78 2.43 9.31
C LEU A 14 -7.81 3.50 8.96
N LEU A 15 -7.43 4.79 8.99
CA LEU A 15 -8.29 5.88 8.56
C LEU A 15 -8.68 5.72 7.08
N VAL A 16 -7.72 5.45 6.20
CA VAL A 16 -8.00 5.20 4.78
C VAL A 16 -8.89 3.99 4.60
N ALA A 17 -8.65 2.90 5.32
CA ALA A 17 -9.47 1.69 5.24
C ALA A 17 -10.93 1.94 5.66
N PHE A 18 -11.13 2.70 6.74
CA PHE A 18 -12.46 3.10 7.19
C PHE A 18 -13.16 3.97 6.14
N VAL A 19 -12.51 5.03 5.66
CA VAL A 19 -13.08 5.96 4.67
C VAL A 19 -13.36 5.24 3.35
N ALA A 20 -12.39 4.48 2.83
CA ALA A 20 -12.54 3.75 1.58
C ALA A 20 -13.57 2.62 1.70
N GLY A 21 -13.63 1.90 2.82
CA GLY A 21 -14.64 0.88 3.04
C GLY A 21 -16.05 1.47 3.17
N ALA A 22 -16.19 2.61 3.84
CA ALA A 22 -17.46 3.34 3.92
C ALA A 22 -17.91 3.86 2.53
N LEU A 23 -16.99 4.43 1.75
CA LEU A 23 -17.27 4.85 0.38
C LEU A 23 -17.54 3.66 -0.56
N GLY A 24 -16.84 2.55 -0.34
CA GLY A 24 -17.00 1.30 -1.10
C GLY A 24 -18.34 0.61 -0.86
N ALA A 25 -19.00 0.87 0.26
CA ALA A 25 -20.33 0.36 0.52
C ALA A 25 -21.36 0.78 -0.55
N LEU A 26 -21.22 1.97 -1.14
CA LEU A 26 -22.10 2.46 -2.20
C LEU A 26 -22.00 1.64 -3.50
N PRO A 27 -20.85 1.55 -4.20
CA PRO A 27 -20.74 0.73 -5.40
C PRO A 27 -20.99 -0.75 -5.10
N GLN A 28 -20.63 -1.23 -3.90
CA GLN A 28 -20.90 -2.61 -3.52
C GLN A 28 -22.40 -2.91 -3.34
N ALA A 29 -23.19 -1.95 -2.85
CA ALA A 29 -24.64 -2.09 -2.73
C ALA A 29 -25.38 -1.90 -4.07
N LEU A 30 -24.87 -1.03 -4.94
CA LEU A 30 -25.55 -0.65 -6.19
C LEU A 30 -25.21 -1.57 -7.38
N LEU A 31 -24.02 -2.18 -7.41
CA LEU A 31 -23.55 -2.96 -8.54
C LEU A 31 -23.59 -4.47 -8.26
N PRO A 32 -24.09 -5.29 -9.20
CA PRO A 32 -24.00 -6.74 -9.12
C PRO A 32 -22.54 -7.22 -9.03
N ALA A 33 -22.31 -8.33 -8.33
CA ALA A 33 -20.98 -8.91 -8.15
C ALA A 33 -20.18 -9.11 -9.46
N PRO A 34 -20.77 -9.61 -10.57
CA PRO A 34 -20.05 -9.78 -11.83
C PRO A 34 -19.50 -8.45 -12.40
N VAL A 35 -20.27 -7.36 -12.26
CA VAL A 35 -19.86 -6.02 -12.71
C VAL A 35 -18.69 -5.52 -11.88
N ARG A 36 -18.75 -5.69 -10.56
CA ARG A 36 -17.67 -5.32 -9.63
C ARG A 36 -16.38 -6.09 -9.94
N TYR A 37 -16.49 -7.38 -10.21
CA TYR A 37 -15.34 -8.22 -10.58
C TYR A 37 -14.74 -7.82 -11.93
N ALA A 38 -15.57 -7.50 -12.92
CA ALA A 38 -15.10 -6.99 -14.20
C ALA A 38 -14.36 -5.65 -14.04
N LEU A 39 -14.96 -4.69 -13.29
CA LEU A 39 -14.34 -3.39 -13.01
C LEU A 39 -13.00 -3.54 -12.27
N PHE A 40 -12.94 -4.44 -11.27
CA PHE A 40 -11.70 -4.71 -10.57
C PHE A 40 -10.66 -5.38 -11.46
N GLY A 41 -11.06 -6.33 -12.31
CA GLY A 41 -10.20 -6.98 -13.30
C GLY A 41 -9.53 -5.98 -14.26
N LEU A 42 -10.27 -4.94 -14.68
CA LEU A 42 -9.73 -3.85 -15.50
C LEU A 42 -8.61 -3.06 -14.80
N VAL A 43 -8.55 -3.07 -13.47
CA VAL A 43 -7.48 -2.44 -12.68
C VAL A 43 -6.33 -3.43 -12.41
N VAL A 44 -6.65 -4.69 -12.09
CA VAL A 44 -5.67 -5.75 -11.78
C VAL A 44 -4.71 -5.95 -12.94
N VAL A 45 -5.22 -6.14 -14.16
CA VAL A 45 -4.39 -6.46 -15.33
C VAL A 45 -3.31 -5.41 -15.62
N PRO A 46 -3.62 -4.11 -15.79
CA PRO A 46 -2.59 -3.11 -16.06
C PRO A 46 -1.62 -2.95 -14.89
N VAL A 47 -2.07 -3.08 -13.64
CA VAL A 47 -1.18 -3.05 -12.47
C VAL A 47 -0.19 -4.21 -12.51
N LEU A 48 -0.64 -5.44 -12.76
CA LEU A 48 0.25 -6.61 -12.86
C LEU A 48 1.25 -6.45 -14.01
N LEU A 49 0.80 -6.03 -15.19
CA LEU A 49 1.69 -5.76 -16.33
C LEU A 49 2.74 -4.70 -15.97
N ARG A 50 2.38 -3.68 -15.19
CA ARG A 50 3.31 -2.65 -14.71
C ARG A 50 4.32 -3.21 -13.70
N GLU A 51 3.87 -4.02 -12.75
CA GLU A 51 4.74 -4.58 -11.71
C GLU A 51 5.72 -5.63 -12.25
N VAL A 52 5.35 -6.32 -13.34
CA VAL A 52 6.26 -7.22 -14.10
C VAL A 52 7.18 -6.44 -15.05
N GLY A 53 6.92 -5.15 -15.28
CA GLY A 53 7.75 -4.28 -16.12
C GLY A 53 7.41 -4.28 -17.61
N LEU A 54 6.29 -4.89 -18.01
CA LEU A 54 5.82 -4.96 -19.40
C LEU A 54 5.23 -3.62 -19.89
N VAL A 55 4.59 -2.86 -18.99
CA VAL A 55 4.05 -1.53 -19.29
C VAL A 55 4.55 -0.50 -18.28
N ARG A 56 4.60 0.77 -18.70
CA ARG A 56 5.00 1.89 -17.84
C ARG A 56 3.94 2.98 -17.91
N PHE A 57 3.37 3.30 -16.76
CA PHE A 57 2.51 4.47 -16.59
C PHE A 57 2.80 5.11 -15.22
N PRO A 58 2.59 6.44 -15.11
CA PRO A 58 2.80 7.15 -13.85
C PRO A 58 1.82 6.66 -12.79
N VAL A 59 2.33 6.40 -11.58
CA VAL A 59 1.48 6.05 -10.44
C VAL A 59 0.95 7.36 -9.85
N PRO A 60 -0.36 7.46 -9.56
CA PRO A 60 -0.91 8.60 -8.82
C PRO A 60 -0.17 8.74 -7.49
N GLN A 61 0.53 9.84 -7.27
CA GLN A 61 1.27 10.06 -6.04
C GLN A 61 1.38 11.53 -5.72
N ASN A 62 1.26 11.88 -4.44
CA ASN A 62 1.59 13.21 -3.96
C ASN A 62 3.08 13.21 -3.57
N ALA A 63 3.94 13.47 -4.55
CA ALA A 63 5.41 13.42 -4.45
C ALA A 63 5.99 14.63 -3.69
N ARG A 64 5.40 14.96 -2.55
CA ARG A 64 5.92 15.99 -1.64
C ARG A 64 6.94 15.35 -0.70
N LEU A 65 8.14 15.92 -0.67
CA LEU A 65 9.17 15.56 0.30
C LEU A 65 8.76 16.02 1.70
N VAL A 66 9.28 15.34 2.72
CA VAL A 66 9.03 15.67 4.12
C VAL A 66 9.72 17.00 4.44
N PRO A 67 8.99 18.02 4.94
CA PRO A 67 9.61 19.26 5.39
C PRO A 67 10.61 19.02 6.53
N GLU A 68 11.72 19.74 6.53
CA GLU A 68 12.76 19.64 7.57
C GLU A 68 12.20 19.93 8.97
N ASP A 69 11.19 20.79 9.07
CA ASP A 69 10.47 21.12 10.32
C ASP A 69 9.93 19.88 11.05
N VAL A 70 9.50 18.86 10.30
CA VAL A 70 8.99 17.61 10.89
C VAL A 70 10.12 16.81 11.54
N GLN A 71 11.35 16.92 11.05
CA GLN A 71 12.51 16.24 11.61
C GLN A 71 12.89 16.83 12.99
N HIS A 72 12.64 18.12 13.21
CA HIS A 72 12.90 18.79 14.49
C HIS A 72 11.95 18.35 15.61
N LEU A 73 10.76 17.84 15.27
CA LEU A 73 9.75 17.37 16.24
C LEU A 73 10.05 15.99 16.84
N ARG A 74 11.21 15.39 16.56
CA ARG A 74 11.68 14.11 17.12
C ARG A 74 10.63 12.99 17.01
N ARG A 75 10.03 12.59 18.13
CA ARG A 75 9.07 11.47 18.21
C ARG A 75 7.73 11.81 17.55
N TRP A 76 7.26 13.04 17.71
CA TRP A 76 6.02 13.53 17.12
C TRP A 76 6.16 13.71 15.61
N GLY A 77 7.34 14.15 15.16
CA GLY A 77 7.70 14.17 13.74
C GLY A 77 7.61 12.81 13.09
N ALA A 78 8.19 11.78 13.74
CA ALA A 78 8.11 10.40 13.25
C ALA A 78 6.65 9.88 13.18
N LEU A 79 5.82 10.20 14.19
CA LEU A 79 4.41 9.84 14.21
C LEU A 79 3.63 10.50 13.07
N GLN A 80 3.78 11.82 12.90
CA GLN A 80 3.14 12.59 11.83
C GLN A 80 3.56 12.07 10.45
N PHE A 81 4.87 11.86 10.24
CA PHE A 81 5.36 11.33 8.98
C PHE A 81 4.79 9.95 8.68
N GLY A 82 4.75 9.06 9.68
CA GLY A 82 4.09 7.76 9.57
C GLY A 82 2.63 7.93 9.12
N PHE A 83 1.87 8.81 9.77
CA PHE A 83 0.47 9.05 9.44
C PHE A 83 0.25 9.62 8.03
N GLU A 84 1.05 10.60 7.61
CA GLU A 84 1.00 11.18 6.26
C GLU A 84 1.37 10.14 5.18
N MET A 85 2.30 9.22 5.49
CA MET A 85 2.60 8.10 4.60
C MET A 85 1.50 7.05 4.60
N GLY A 86 0.90 6.77 5.77
CA GLY A 86 -0.18 5.79 5.94
C GLY A 86 -1.43 6.17 5.15
N THR A 87 -1.70 7.47 5.09
CA THR A 87 -2.80 8.05 4.30
C THR A 87 -2.46 8.24 2.82
N GLY A 88 -1.18 8.14 2.43
CA GLY A 88 -0.72 8.46 1.08
C GLY A 88 -0.65 9.97 0.77
N MET A 89 -0.92 10.84 1.74
CA MET A 89 -0.86 12.29 1.56
C MET A 89 0.55 12.80 1.21
N ARG A 90 1.60 12.14 1.71
CA ARG A 90 2.98 12.43 1.34
C ARG A 90 3.74 11.13 1.14
N THR A 91 3.91 10.74 -0.11
CA THR A 91 4.51 9.45 -0.42
C THR A 91 4.98 9.43 -1.87
N TYR A 92 6.23 9.01 -2.05
CA TYR A 92 6.67 8.45 -3.33
C TYR A 92 6.31 6.96 -3.34
N SER A 93 5.53 6.51 -4.32
CA SER A 93 5.09 5.12 -4.41
C SER A 93 5.71 4.46 -5.66
N PRO A 94 6.77 3.64 -5.50
CA PRO A 94 7.40 2.98 -6.65
C PRO A 94 6.48 1.91 -7.28
N SER A 95 5.57 1.36 -6.48
CA SER A 95 4.65 0.29 -6.85
C SER A 95 3.21 0.81 -6.95
N ALA A 96 2.44 0.24 -7.89
CA ALA A 96 1.01 0.54 -8.02
C ALA A 96 0.15 -0.33 -7.07
N LEU A 97 0.73 -1.29 -6.34
CA LEU A 97 0.00 -2.22 -5.48
C LEU A 97 -0.87 -1.56 -4.39
N PRO A 98 -0.45 -0.47 -3.70
CA PRO A 98 -1.33 0.20 -2.74
C PRO A 98 -2.62 0.73 -3.38
N HIS A 99 -2.55 1.17 -4.64
CA HIS A 99 -3.71 1.63 -5.40
C HIS A 99 -4.62 0.47 -5.82
N LEU A 100 -4.03 -0.68 -6.15
CA LEU A 100 -4.78 -1.91 -6.42
C LEU A 100 -5.56 -2.37 -5.18
N VAL A 101 -4.90 -2.36 -4.01
CA VAL A 101 -5.54 -2.70 -2.72
C VAL A 101 -6.67 -1.71 -2.40
N LEU A 102 -6.46 -0.41 -2.62
CA LEU A 102 -7.49 0.61 -2.43
C LEU A 102 -8.69 0.39 -3.37
N ALA A 103 -8.44 0.08 -4.65
CA ALA A 103 -9.49 -0.26 -5.60
C ALA A 103 -10.26 -1.53 -5.16
N ALA A 104 -9.56 -2.51 -4.60
CA ALA A 104 -10.18 -3.72 -4.07
C ALA A 104 -11.13 -3.38 -2.90
N VAL A 105 -10.70 -2.55 -1.94
CA VAL A 105 -11.53 -2.06 -0.83
C VAL A 105 -12.78 -1.32 -1.32
N LEU A 106 -12.65 -0.52 -2.38
CA LEU A 106 -13.78 0.24 -2.91
C LEU A 106 -14.80 -0.67 -3.61
N VAL A 107 -14.37 -1.73 -4.30
CA VAL A 107 -15.23 -2.41 -5.28
C VAL A 107 -15.61 -3.84 -4.88
N VAL A 108 -14.75 -4.57 -4.19
CA VAL A 108 -14.91 -6.04 -4.01
C VAL A 108 -14.63 -6.56 -2.60
N VAL A 109 -13.91 -5.82 -1.76
CA VAL A 109 -13.54 -6.27 -0.40
C VAL A 109 -14.54 -5.70 0.61
N PRO A 110 -15.10 -6.54 1.50
CA PRO A 110 -16.02 -6.07 2.54
C PRO A 110 -15.27 -5.28 3.63
N LEU A 111 -15.99 -4.37 4.29
CA LEU A 111 -15.42 -3.43 5.28
C LEU A 111 -14.54 -4.09 6.36
N PRO A 112 -14.91 -5.22 7.00
CA PRO A 112 -14.05 -5.83 8.01
C PRO A 112 -12.68 -6.26 7.47
N ALA A 113 -12.64 -6.76 6.23
CA ALA A 113 -11.40 -7.19 5.58
C ALA A 113 -10.51 -6.01 5.15
N ALA A 114 -11.08 -4.80 4.97
CA ALA A 114 -10.30 -3.61 4.66
C ALA A 114 -9.27 -3.28 5.77
N PHE A 115 -9.59 -3.55 7.04
CA PHE A 115 -8.66 -3.33 8.15
C PHE A 115 -7.48 -4.31 8.15
N ALA A 116 -7.70 -5.56 7.72
CA ALA A 116 -6.61 -6.52 7.53
C ALA A 116 -5.66 -6.08 6.41
N LEU A 117 -6.20 -5.56 5.30
CA LEU A 117 -5.42 -4.99 4.21
C LEU A 117 -4.63 -3.74 4.66
N ALA A 118 -5.24 -2.90 5.49
CA ALA A 118 -4.57 -1.73 6.07
C ALA A 118 -3.39 -2.12 6.96
N ALA A 119 -3.57 -3.15 7.80
CA ALA A 119 -2.51 -3.69 8.63
C ALA A 119 -1.38 -4.28 7.77
N GLY A 120 -1.72 -5.06 6.73
CA GLY A 120 -0.74 -5.59 5.77
C GLY A 120 0.04 -4.51 5.05
N PHE A 121 -0.63 -3.44 4.61
CA PHE A 121 0.01 -2.27 4.01
C PHE A 121 0.98 -1.58 4.97
N ALA A 122 0.54 -1.32 6.21
CA ALA A 122 1.39 -0.70 7.24
C ALA A 122 2.60 -1.59 7.58
N LEU A 123 2.40 -2.90 7.70
CA LEU A 123 3.48 -3.86 7.93
C LEU A 123 4.49 -3.89 6.78
N GLY A 124 4.03 -3.95 5.53
CA GLY A 124 4.92 -3.95 4.36
C GLY A 124 5.76 -2.67 4.26
N ARG A 125 5.15 -1.52 4.56
CA ARG A 125 5.84 -0.22 4.63
C ARG A 125 6.82 -0.12 5.80
N LEU A 126 6.53 -0.77 6.93
CA LEU A 126 7.41 -0.80 8.10
C LEU A 126 8.55 -1.80 7.94
N ALA A 127 8.36 -2.87 7.16
CA ALA A 127 9.36 -3.91 6.94
C ALA A 127 10.63 -3.34 6.30
N MET A 128 10.51 -2.46 5.29
CA MET A 128 11.67 -1.86 4.62
C MET A 128 12.66 -1.16 5.56
N PRO A 129 12.26 -0.16 6.37
CA PRO A 129 13.20 0.49 7.29
C PRO A 129 13.69 -0.45 8.41
N LEU A 130 12.90 -1.44 8.82
CA LEU A 130 13.33 -2.44 9.80
C LEU A 130 14.42 -3.36 9.25
N MET A 131 14.23 -3.89 8.04
CA MET A 131 15.20 -4.75 7.38
C MET A 131 16.48 -3.97 7.03
N ALA A 132 16.35 -2.75 6.52
CA ALA A 132 17.48 -1.88 6.22
C ALA A 132 18.33 -1.62 7.48
N GLY A 133 17.68 -1.24 8.58
CA GLY A 133 18.38 -0.97 9.85
C GLY A 133 18.93 -2.22 10.54
N ALA A 134 18.41 -3.41 10.23
CA ALA A 134 18.94 -4.67 10.75
C ALA A 134 20.09 -5.25 9.92
N TRP A 135 20.23 -4.84 8.65
CA TRP A 135 21.21 -5.42 7.72
C TRP A 135 22.60 -4.78 7.86
N SER A 136 22.70 -3.46 7.72
CA SER A 136 24.00 -2.77 7.68
C SER A 136 23.88 -1.24 7.79
N ASP A 137 24.84 -0.60 8.43
CA ASP A 137 24.94 0.87 8.50
C ASP A 137 25.61 1.50 7.25
N ASP A 138 26.22 0.70 6.38
CA ASP A 138 26.98 1.15 5.20
C ASP A 138 26.12 1.40 3.95
N GLY A 139 24.79 1.22 4.05
CA GLY A 139 23.86 1.36 2.94
C GLY A 139 23.87 0.20 1.92
N SER A 140 24.62 -0.88 2.18
CA SER A 140 24.68 -2.04 1.28
C SER A 140 23.31 -2.72 1.05
N TRP A 141 22.37 -2.57 1.99
CA TRP A 141 20.97 -2.97 1.82
C TRP A 141 20.35 -2.46 0.50
N THR A 142 20.62 -1.22 0.12
CA THR A 142 20.06 -0.63 -1.11
C THR A 142 20.56 -1.34 -2.36
N LEU A 143 21.83 -1.78 -2.36
CA LEU A 143 22.41 -2.55 -3.47
C LEU A 143 21.80 -3.95 -3.55
N VAL A 144 21.58 -4.60 -2.40
CA VAL A 144 20.91 -5.91 -2.34
C VAL A 144 19.48 -5.79 -2.86
N TRP A 145 18.73 -4.78 -2.41
CA TRP A 145 17.39 -4.51 -2.89
C TRP A 145 17.35 -4.27 -4.40
N ALA A 146 18.23 -3.41 -4.93
CA ALA A 146 18.28 -3.11 -6.36
C ALA A 146 18.53 -4.36 -7.23
N ARG A 147 19.35 -5.30 -6.74
CA ARG A 147 19.56 -6.59 -7.42
C ARG A 147 18.35 -7.51 -7.33
N ALA A 148 17.63 -7.52 -6.21
CA ALA A 148 16.50 -8.41 -5.98
C ALA A 148 15.16 -7.88 -6.53
N GLU A 149 15.02 -6.57 -6.74
CA GLU A 149 13.76 -5.89 -7.02
C GLU A 149 13.02 -6.49 -8.22
N HIS A 150 13.74 -6.81 -9.30
CA HIS A 150 13.15 -7.37 -10.52
C HIS A 150 12.47 -8.74 -10.32
N VAL A 151 12.83 -9.48 -9.25
CA VAL A 151 12.19 -10.74 -8.86
C VAL A 151 11.17 -10.52 -7.76
N VAL A 152 11.53 -9.74 -6.74
CA VAL A 152 10.67 -9.51 -5.56
C VAL A 152 9.39 -8.78 -5.94
N ARG A 153 9.47 -7.78 -6.83
CA ARG A 153 8.34 -6.96 -7.25
C ARG A 153 7.22 -7.75 -7.94
N PRO A 154 7.49 -8.57 -8.99
CA PRO A 154 6.44 -9.38 -9.60
C PRO A 154 5.90 -10.44 -8.64
N LEU A 155 6.74 -11.03 -7.78
CA LEU A 155 6.27 -11.96 -6.74
C LEU A 155 5.29 -11.29 -5.79
N LEU A 156 5.62 -10.11 -5.24
CA LEU A 156 4.72 -9.35 -4.39
C LEU A 156 3.41 -8.98 -5.10
N ALA A 157 3.48 -8.66 -6.39
CA ALA A 157 2.30 -8.34 -7.19
C ALA A 157 1.38 -9.55 -7.38
N LEU A 158 1.95 -10.71 -7.72
CA LEU A 158 1.22 -11.96 -7.86
C LEU A 158 0.64 -12.43 -6.52
N THR A 159 1.41 -12.36 -5.43
CA THR A 159 0.93 -12.69 -4.09
C THR A 159 -0.21 -11.74 -3.69
N CYS A 160 -0.08 -10.44 -3.91
CA CYS A 160 -1.13 -9.47 -3.60
C CYS A 160 -2.42 -9.76 -4.38
N ALA A 161 -2.33 -9.93 -5.70
CA ALA A 161 -3.50 -10.25 -6.53
C ALA A 161 -4.12 -11.60 -6.16
N GLY A 162 -3.29 -12.62 -5.90
CA GLY A 162 -3.73 -13.94 -5.46
C GLY A 162 -4.46 -13.88 -4.11
N SER A 163 -3.93 -13.17 -3.12
CA SER A 163 -4.57 -12.99 -1.81
C SER A 163 -5.90 -12.25 -1.92
N LEU A 164 -5.99 -11.24 -2.79
CA LEU A 164 -7.26 -10.53 -3.04
C LEU A 164 -8.27 -11.45 -3.72
N ALA A 165 -7.85 -12.24 -4.71
CA ALA A 165 -8.73 -13.21 -5.36
C ALA A 165 -9.24 -14.27 -4.38
N THR A 166 -8.39 -14.81 -3.50
CA THR A 166 -8.84 -15.76 -2.46
C THR A 166 -9.81 -15.13 -1.48
N ALA A 167 -9.60 -13.87 -1.09
CA ALA A 167 -10.52 -13.15 -0.22
C ALA A 167 -11.89 -12.92 -0.89
N MET A 168 -11.91 -12.67 -2.20
CA MET A 168 -13.15 -12.52 -2.98
C MET A 168 -13.91 -13.83 -3.17
N LEU A 169 -13.21 -14.96 -3.28
CA LEU A 169 -13.83 -16.28 -3.41
C LEU A 169 -14.38 -16.83 -2.09
N ALA A 170 -13.90 -16.31 -0.96
CA ALA A 170 -14.32 -16.70 0.38
C ALA A 170 -15.48 -15.85 0.95
N ALA A 171 -15.88 -14.78 0.25
CA ALA A 171 -16.92 -13.83 0.64
C ALA A 171 -18.24 -14.10 -0.08
#